data_AF-A0A496RT91-F1
#
_entry.id   AF-A0A496RT91-F1
#
_cell.length_a   1.000
_cell.length_b   1.000
_cell.length_c   1.000
_cell.angle_alpha   90.00
_cell.angle_beta   90.00
_cell.angle_gamma   90.00
#
_symmetry.space_group_name_H-M   'P 1'
#
loop_
_entity.id
_entity.type
_entity.pdbx_description
1 polymer ?
#
loop_
_entity_poly.entity_id
_entity_poly.type
_entity_poly.pdbx_seq_one_letter_code
_entity_poly.pdbx_strand_id
1 'polypeptide(L)'
;MKLIPESRFSDEMGTSEADRGFNQQVREALWVTNLREQKEIRDKLTPEQISDLAHRLSLLSPERFTVEEIEEILNAYPLDEARRKRWAGLIHSMLGFIPRQEPLSSAPLSLSRIPRDLLKGKIAFVRVDVNVKYKNGKAREDDRKIVELFHTVDTLIEKGMFAVLATHKGRPEGYEAKESLRPVYEVLANRYGKDRIGFLDAKELGREALSTRRAVEMIKERGYQIVLLDNLRFLPEEKKGEESFARSLVEGVDMYIFDGPAVAHRPKDASLKASQFAPLSVIGPVAQKEREVMSRYLDSDL
;
A
#
# COMPACT_ATOMS: atom_id res chain seq x y z
N MET A 1 -36.58 -13.06 -7.67
CA MET A 1 -35.58 -13.77 -6.84
C MET A 1 -35.36 -12.89 -5.62
N LYS A 2 -35.82 -13.32 -4.43
CA LYS A 2 -35.76 -12.49 -3.21
C LYS A 2 -34.28 -12.24 -2.91
N LEU A 3 -33.87 -10.97 -2.95
CA LEU A 3 -32.61 -10.51 -2.40
C LEU A 3 -32.48 -11.12 -0.99
N ILE A 4 -31.33 -11.72 -0.71
CA ILE A 4 -30.99 -12.15 0.66
C ILE A 4 -31.22 -10.91 1.54
N PRO A 5 -32.02 -11.00 2.61
CA PRO A 5 -32.36 -9.83 3.41
C PRO A 5 -31.08 -9.10 3.86
N GLU A 6 -31.03 -7.78 3.67
CA GLU A 6 -29.99 -6.92 4.26
C GLU A 6 -29.86 -7.16 5.77
N SER A 7 -30.90 -7.69 6.43
CA SER A 7 -30.90 -8.10 7.83
C SER A 7 -30.00 -9.29 8.19
N ARG A 8 -29.41 -10.01 7.22
CA ARG A 8 -28.29 -10.94 7.47
C ARG A 8 -26.92 -10.25 7.45
N PHE A 9 -26.88 -9.02 6.96
CA PHE A 9 -25.71 -8.16 6.87
C PHE A 9 -25.88 -6.89 7.73
N SER A 10 -26.93 -6.80 8.55
CA SER A 10 -27.32 -5.56 9.22
C SER A 10 -26.57 -5.33 10.54
N ASP A 11 -25.93 -4.16 10.56
CA ASP A 11 -26.09 -3.14 11.61
C ASP A 11 -25.58 -3.41 13.02
N GLU A 12 -24.63 -4.32 13.18
CA GLU A 12 -23.58 -4.10 14.14
C GLU A 12 -22.29 -3.85 13.36
N MET A 13 -21.99 -2.56 13.12
CA MET A 13 -20.63 -2.17 12.81
C MET A 13 -19.74 -2.86 13.84
N GLY A 14 -18.94 -3.81 13.37
CA GLY A 14 -17.82 -4.36 14.10
C GLY A 14 -16.86 -3.23 14.43
N THR A 15 -17.15 -2.52 15.52
CA THR A 15 -16.33 -1.44 16.08
C THR A 15 -15.15 -2.01 16.85
N SER A 16 -15.07 -3.35 16.96
CA SER A 16 -13.96 -4.06 17.56
C SER A 16 -12.74 -4.08 16.64
N GLU A 17 -11.55 -4.15 17.24
CA GLU A 17 -10.28 -4.25 16.52
C GLU A 17 -10.18 -5.56 15.71
N ALA A 18 -10.83 -6.62 16.18
CA ALA A 18 -10.89 -7.92 15.50
C ALA A 18 -11.62 -7.83 14.14
N ASP A 19 -12.75 -7.10 14.09
CA ASP A 19 -13.53 -6.93 12.86
C ASP A 19 -12.79 -6.08 11.83
N ARG A 20 -12.04 -5.07 12.29
CA ARG A 20 -11.19 -4.25 11.41
C ARG A 20 -10.03 -5.04 10.83
N GLY A 21 -9.37 -5.85 11.66
CA GLY A 21 -8.28 -6.74 11.21
C GLY A 21 -8.76 -7.77 10.19
N PHE A 22 -9.93 -8.36 10.43
CA PHE A 22 -10.54 -9.31 9.49
C PHE A 22 -10.90 -8.66 8.14
N ASN A 23 -11.58 -7.52 8.17
CA ASN A 23 -11.94 -6.78 6.95
C ASN A 23 -10.70 -6.38 6.13
N GLN A 24 -9.60 -6.03 6.81
CA GLN A 24 -8.33 -5.79 6.15
C GLN A 24 -7.87 -7.06 5.43
N GLN A 25 -7.70 -8.17 6.13
CA GLN A 25 -7.19 -9.44 5.56
C GLN A 25 -7.97 -9.89 4.32
N VAL A 26 -9.29 -9.74 4.30
CA VAL A 26 -10.07 -10.08 3.10
C VAL A 26 -9.76 -9.14 1.94
N ARG A 27 -9.65 -7.83 2.16
CA ARG A 27 -9.20 -6.89 1.12
C ARG A 27 -7.82 -7.28 0.58
N GLU A 28 -6.92 -7.71 1.46
CA GLU A 28 -5.60 -8.21 1.06
C GLU A 28 -5.70 -9.47 0.20
N ALA A 29 -6.48 -10.47 0.61
CA ALA A 29 -6.70 -11.70 -0.17
C ALA A 29 -7.27 -11.41 -1.57
N LEU A 30 -8.20 -10.46 -1.67
CA LEU A 30 -8.85 -10.10 -2.94
C LEU A 30 -7.97 -9.26 -3.86
N TRP A 31 -7.06 -8.50 -3.27
CA TRP A 31 -5.98 -7.88 -4.02
C TRP A 31 -4.97 -8.92 -4.51
N VAL A 32 -4.55 -9.84 -3.64
CA VAL A 32 -3.53 -10.87 -3.92
C VAL A 32 -4.06 -11.85 -4.98
N THR A 33 -5.35 -12.19 -4.97
CA THR A 33 -6.02 -12.94 -6.07
C THR A 33 -6.07 -12.18 -7.39
N ASN A 34 -5.73 -10.88 -7.35
CA ASN A 34 -5.58 -9.98 -8.48
C ASN A 34 -6.83 -9.96 -9.34
N LEU A 35 -8.00 -9.85 -8.69
CA LEU A 35 -9.28 -9.96 -9.39
C LEU A 35 -9.38 -8.95 -10.55
N ARG A 36 -8.76 -7.76 -10.44
CA ARG A 36 -8.78 -6.73 -11.49
C ARG A 36 -7.94 -7.05 -12.74
N GLU A 37 -6.86 -7.83 -12.63
CA GLU A 37 -5.96 -8.17 -13.75
C GLU A 37 -6.28 -9.52 -14.39
N GLN A 38 -7.02 -10.36 -13.67
CA GLN A 38 -7.63 -11.55 -14.23
C GLN A 38 -8.53 -11.09 -15.38
N LYS A 39 -8.06 -11.25 -16.63
CA LYS A 39 -8.70 -10.77 -17.87
C LYS A 39 -10.20 -11.09 -17.91
N GLU A 40 -10.56 -12.24 -17.35
CA GLU A 40 -11.91 -12.78 -17.25
C GLU A 40 -12.87 -11.95 -16.35
N ILE A 41 -12.34 -11.15 -15.43
CA ILE A 41 -13.08 -10.29 -14.48
C ILE A 41 -13.20 -8.90 -15.06
N ARG A 42 -12.10 -8.33 -15.54
CA ARG A 42 -12.06 -7.01 -16.13
C ARG A 42 -13.00 -6.89 -17.33
N ASP A 43 -13.13 -7.97 -18.10
CA ASP A 43 -13.99 -8.00 -19.28
C ASP A 43 -15.49 -8.19 -18.92
N LYS A 44 -15.82 -8.41 -17.63
CA LYS A 44 -17.19 -8.77 -17.18
C LYS A 44 -17.73 -7.95 -16.01
N LEU A 45 -16.86 -7.39 -15.18
CA LEU A 45 -17.20 -6.65 -13.98
C LEU A 45 -16.69 -5.21 -14.08
N THR A 46 -17.52 -4.25 -13.70
CA THR A 46 -17.10 -2.85 -13.60
C THR A 46 -16.20 -2.64 -12.37
N PRO A 47 -15.39 -1.57 -12.33
CA PRO A 47 -14.59 -1.22 -11.14
C PRO A 47 -15.41 -1.13 -9.85
N GLU A 48 -16.65 -0.67 -9.93
CA GLU A 48 -17.60 -0.57 -8.82
C GLU A 48 -18.04 -1.95 -8.35
N GLN A 49 -18.35 -2.86 -9.28
CA GLN A 49 -18.71 -4.24 -8.95
C GLN A 49 -17.56 -5.01 -8.31
N ILE A 50 -16.33 -4.74 -8.74
CA ILE A 50 -15.13 -5.33 -8.10
C ILE A 50 -14.96 -4.79 -6.68
N SER A 51 -15.22 -3.50 -6.46
CA SER A 51 -15.18 -2.89 -5.13
C SER A 51 -16.28 -3.46 -4.22
N ASP A 52 -17.48 -3.63 -4.75
CA ASP A 52 -18.61 -4.22 -4.04
C ASP A 52 -18.35 -5.70 -3.69
N LEU A 53 -17.80 -6.48 -4.63
CA LEU A 53 -17.40 -7.87 -4.38
C LEU A 53 -16.37 -7.94 -3.26
N ALA A 54 -15.40 -7.03 -3.28
CA ALA A 54 -14.40 -6.96 -2.24
C ALA A 54 -14.97 -6.63 -0.87
N HIS A 55 -15.96 -5.74 -0.83
CA HIS A 55 -16.67 -5.41 0.39
C HIS A 55 -17.51 -6.59 0.90
N ARG A 56 -18.31 -7.24 0.05
CA ARG A 56 -19.16 -8.37 0.44
C ARG A 56 -18.36 -9.55 0.98
N LEU A 57 -17.24 -9.86 0.33
CA LEU A 57 -16.34 -10.88 0.80
C LEU A 57 -15.69 -10.48 2.14
N SER A 58 -15.45 -9.19 2.40
CA SER A 58 -14.89 -8.74 3.68
C SER A 58 -15.86 -8.84 4.86
N LEU A 59 -17.17 -8.93 4.61
CA LEU A 59 -18.21 -9.10 5.63
C LEU A 59 -18.33 -10.54 6.14
N LEU A 60 -17.59 -11.47 5.56
CA LEU A 60 -17.68 -12.88 5.84
C LEU A 60 -16.98 -13.23 7.18
N SER A 61 -17.67 -13.58 8.28
CA SER A 61 -17.06 -14.02 9.58
C SER A 61 -15.86 -15.03 9.58
N PRO A 62 -14.74 -14.77 10.27
CA PRO A 62 -13.49 -15.56 10.25
C PRO A 62 -13.56 -17.08 10.54
N GLU A 63 -14.68 -17.62 11.00
CA GLU A 63 -14.81 -19.01 11.47
C GLU A 63 -15.03 -20.07 10.39
N ARG A 64 -15.37 -19.70 9.13
CA ARG A 64 -15.24 -20.51 7.89
C ARG A 64 -16.09 -19.90 6.77
N PHE A 65 -15.50 -19.75 5.59
CA PHE A 65 -16.25 -19.69 4.33
C PHE A 65 -15.96 -20.90 3.50
N THR A 66 -17.03 -21.51 3.03
CA THR A 66 -17.03 -22.59 2.06
C THR A 66 -16.91 -22.02 0.65
N VAL A 67 -16.53 -22.86 -0.31
CA VAL A 67 -16.52 -22.48 -1.72
C VAL A 67 -17.95 -22.09 -2.13
N GLU A 68 -18.94 -22.79 -1.61
CA GLU A 68 -20.36 -22.58 -1.86
C GLU A 68 -20.84 -21.18 -1.41
N GLU A 69 -20.41 -20.69 -0.25
CA GLU A 69 -20.76 -19.34 0.23
C GLU A 69 -20.14 -18.24 -0.64
N ILE A 70 -18.92 -18.46 -1.14
CA ILE A 70 -18.29 -17.54 -2.09
C ILE A 70 -19.02 -17.58 -3.44
N GLU A 71 -19.46 -18.75 -3.90
CA GLU A 71 -20.30 -18.88 -5.09
C GLU A 71 -21.63 -18.13 -4.95
N GLU A 72 -22.25 -18.18 -3.77
CA GLU A 72 -23.48 -17.44 -3.46
C GLU A 72 -23.29 -15.93 -3.60
N ILE A 73 -22.18 -15.40 -3.10
CA ILE A 73 -21.83 -13.98 -3.29
C ILE A 73 -21.59 -13.67 -4.77
N LEU A 74 -20.89 -14.57 -5.47
CA LEU A 74 -20.58 -14.40 -6.89
C LEU A 74 -21.83 -14.45 -7.79
N ASN A 75 -22.98 -14.95 -7.31
CA ASN A 75 -24.26 -14.91 -8.04
C ASN A 75 -24.80 -13.48 -8.25
N ALA A 76 -24.36 -12.51 -7.44
CA ALA A 76 -24.75 -11.11 -7.61
C ALA A 76 -24.10 -10.44 -8.85
N TYR A 77 -23.20 -11.14 -9.53
CA TYR A 77 -22.39 -10.61 -10.61
C TYR A 77 -22.62 -11.35 -11.93
N PRO A 78 -22.38 -10.70 -13.09
CA PRO A 78 -22.64 -11.25 -14.42
C PRO A 78 -21.60 -12.30 -14.85
N LEU A 79 -21.46 -13.36 -14.06
CA LEU A 79 -20.57 -14.50 -14.30
C LEU A 79 -21.39 -15.71 -14.76
N ASP A 80 -20.78 -16.64 -15.49
CA ASP A 80 -21.39 -17.96 -15.75
C ASP A 80 -21.07 -18.95 -14.61
N GLU A 81 -21.79 -20.07 -14.57
CA GLU A 81 -21.66 -21.05 -13.50
C GLU A 81 -20.26 -21.66 -13.39
N ALA A 82 -19.63 -21.97 -14.53
CA ALA A 82 -18.29 -22.53 -14.55
C ALA A 82 -17.23 -21.55 -14.03
N ARG A 83 -17.40 -20.25 -14.29
CA ARG A 83 -16.55 -19.18 -13.76
C ARG A 83 -16.76 -18.96 -12.27
N ARG A 84 -18.02 -18.90 -11.81
CA ARG A 84 -18.33 -18.76 -10.38
C ARG A 84 -17.65 -19.85 -9.55
N LYS A 85 -17.79 -21.11 -9.96
CA LYS A 85 -17.15 -22.27 -9.32
C LYS A 85 -15.62 -22.16 -9.26
N ARG A 86 -14.99 -21.84 -10.39
CA ARG A 86 -13.53 -21.67 -10.45
C ARG A 86 -13.03 -20.57 -9.52
N TRP A 87 -13.71 -19.43 -9.51
CA TRP A 87 -13.28 -18.28 -8.72
C TRP A 87 -13.52 -18.46 -7.23
N ALA A 88 -14.64 -19.07 -6.86
CA ALA A 88 -14.89 -19.41 -5.47
C ALA A 88 -13.78 -20.32 -4.92
N GLY A 89 -13.34 -21.30 -5.70
CA GLY A 89 -12.19 -22.15 -5.35
C GLY A 89 -10.88 -21.37 -5.20
N LEU A 90 -10.59 -20.43 -6.12
CA LEU A 90 -9.39 -19.57 -6.05
C LEU A 90 -9.40 -18.65 -4.82
N ILE A 91 -10.51 -17.95 -4.58
CA ILE A 91 -10.68 -17.06 -3.43
C ILE A 91 -10.55 -17.86 -2.14
N HIS A 92 -11.23 -19.01 -2.03
CA HIS A 92 -11.14 -19.90 -0.88
C HIS A 92 -9.71 -20.41 -0.65
N SER A 93 -9.02 -20.86 -1.71
CA SER A 93 -7.63 -21.34 -1.60
C SER A 93 -6.70 -20.25 -1.10
N MET A 94 -6.89 -19.01 -1.53
CA MET A 94 -6.02 -17.89 -1.16
C MET A 94 -6.28 -17.37 0.24
N LEU A 95 -7.55 -17.34 0.66
CA LEU A 95 -7.91 -17.15 2.07
C LEU A 95 -7.33 -18.26 2.95
N GLY A 96 -7.18 -19.49 2.42
CA GLY A 96 -6.54 -20.61 3.10
C GLY A 96 -5.01 -20.55 3.20
N PHE A 97 -4.33 -19.80 2.31
CA PHE A 97 -2.89 -19.52 2.40
C PHE A 97 -2.55 -18.44 3.44
N ILE A 98 -3.53 -17.62 3.82
CA ILE A 98 -3.44 -16.79 5.01
C ILE A 98 -3.45 -17.75 6.21
N PRO A 99 -2.38 -17.81 7.03
CA PRO A 99 -2.21 -18.89 8.01
C PRO A 99 -3.40 -19.00 8.96
N ARG A 100 -4.17 -20.10 8.85
CA ARG A 100 -5.32 -20.42 9.73
C ARG A 100 -4.98 -20.55 11.23
N GLN A 101 -3.69 -20.56 11.57
CA GLN A 101 -3.19 -20.73 12.94
C GLN A 101 -2.60 -19.48 13.57
N GLU A 102 -2.39 -18.38 12.82
CA GLU A 102 -2.21 -17.10 13.48
C GLU A 102 -3.61 -16.68 13.97
N PRO A 103 -3.85 -16.44 15.28
CA PRO A 103 -5.08 -15.77 15.69
C PRO A 103 -5.21 -14.51 14.84
N LEU A 104 -6.44 -14.06 14.50
CA LEU A 104 -6.72 -12.80 13.80
C LEU A 104 -5.77 -11.71 14.29
N SER A 105 -4.65 -11.58 13.59
CA SER A 105 -3.54 -10.85 14.16
C SER A 105 -3.77 -9.42 13.74
N SER A 106 -3.85 -8.50 14.71
CA SER A 106 -3.80 -7.06 14.47
C SER A 106 -2.48 -6.64 13.78
N ALA A 107 -1.56 -7.58 13.60
CA ALA A 107 -0.37 -7.49 12.78
C ALA A 107 -0.66 -7.06 11.34
N PRO A 108 -0.10 -5.94 10.86
CA PRO A 108 -0.12 -5.64 9.43
C PRO A 108 0.59 -6.73 8.61
N LEU A 109 0.05 -7.02 7.42
CA LEU A 109 0.65 -7.93 6.44
C LEU A 109 2.02 -7.40 5.99
N SER A 110 2.99 -8.30 5.87
CA SER A 110 4.34 -7.97 5.42
C SER A 110 4.52 -8.18 3.92
N LEU A 111 5.21 -7.26 3.26
CA LEU A 111 5.59 -7.39 1.84
C LEU A 111 6.38 -8.67 1.55
N SER A 112 7.15 -9.16 2.53
CA SER A 112 7.92 -10.41 2.41
C SER A 112 7.03 -11.65 2.29
N ARG A 113 5.82 -11.61 2.87
CA ARG A 113 4.86 -12.72 2.85
C ARG A 113 4.09 -12.83 1.54
N ILE A 114 4.14 -11.81 0.66
CA ILE A 114 3.45 -11.84 -0.63
C ILE A 114 4.36 -12.46 -1.71
N PRO A 115 3.89 -13.51 -2.42
CA PRO A 115 4.62 -14.13 -3.52
C PRO A 115 5.02 -13.11 -4.60
N ARG A 116 6.25 -13.24 -5.11
CA ARG A 116 6.82 -12.33 -6.12
C ARG A 116 5.94 -12.19 -7.36
N ASP A 117 5.35 -13.28 -7.84
CA ASP A 117 4.55 -13.28 -9.07
C ASP A 117 3.28 -12.43 -8.97
N LEU A 118 2.82 -12.15 -7.74
CA LEU A 118 1.65 -11.30 -7.48
C LEU A 118 2.03 -9.82 -7.31
N LEU A 119 3.32 -9.55 -7.05
CA LEU A 119 3.86 -8.20 -6.91
C LEU A 119 4.44 -7.67 -8.21
N LYS A 120 4.92 -8.56 -9.09
CA LYS A 120 5.56 -8.17 -10.35
C LYS A 120 4.66 -7.28 -11.19
N GLY A 121 5.18 -6.13 -11.60
CA GLY A 121 4.47 -5.13 -12.41
C GLY A 121 3.53 -4.21 -11.64
N LYS A 122 3.34 -4.44 -10.33
CA LYS A 122 2.50 -3.59 -9.48
C LYS A 122 3.22 -2.30 -9.11
N ILE A 123 2.45 -1.21 -9.00
CA ILE A 123 2.92 0.10 -8.56
C ILE A 123 2.54 0.30 -7.09
N ALA A 124 3.54 0.55 -6.24
CA ALA A 124 3.33 0.83 -4.82
C ALA A 124 3.55 2.31 -4.50
N PHE A 125 2.67 2.91 -3.69
CA PHE A 125 3.04 4.08 -2.91
C PHE A 125 3.80 3.62 -1.68
N VAL A 126 5.00 4.16 -1.45
CA VAL A 126 5.89 3.70 -0.37
C VAL A 126 6.24 4.87 0.54
N ARG A 127 5.75 4.81 1.78
CA ARG A 127 6.04 5.80 2.81
C ARG A 127 7.31 5.42 3.57
N VAL A 128 8.43 6.04 3.21
CA VAL A 128 9.75 5.84 3.82
C VAL A 128 10.12 6.99 4.76
N ASP A 129 11.08 6.82 5.66
CA ASP A 129 11.65 7.93 6.45
C ASP A 129 13.08 8.24 6.00
N VAL A 130 13.25 9.34 5.29
CA VAL A 130 14.56 9.92 4.95
C VAL A 130 14.70 11.37 5.41
N ASN A 131 14.18 11.67 6.60
CA ASN A 131 14.44 12.96 7.25
C ASN A 131 15.89 12.99 7.78
N VAL A 132 16.83 13.19 6.85
CA VAL A 132 18.28 13.22 7.07
C VAL A 132 18.83 14.64 7.03
N LYS A 133 20.00 14.84 7.64
CA LYS A 133 20.71 16.11 7.56
C LYS A 133 21.52 16.19 6.28
N TYR A 134 21.47 17.33 5.61
CA TYR A 134 22.33 17.59 4.46
C TYR A 134 23.60 18.30 4.91
N LYS A 135 24.73 17.91 4.31
CA LYS A 135 26.01 18.61 4.47
C LYS A 135 26.37 19.26 3.14
N ASN A 136 26.52 20.58 3.12
CA ASN A 136 26.77 21.37 1.91
C ASN A 136 25.76 21.08 0.78
N GLY A 137 24.47 20.96 1.15
CA GLY A 137 23.39 20.66 0.19
C GLY A 137 23.34 19.22 -0.31
N LYS A 138 24.16 18.30 0.22
CA LYS A 138 24.19 16.89 -0.19
C LYS A 138 23.68 15.97 0.92
N ALA A 139 22.90 14.95 0.54
CA ALA A 139 22.61 13.81 1.40
C ALA A 139 23.84 12.90 1.49
N ARG A 140 24.00 12.23 2.63
CA ARG A 140 25.10 11.28 2.85
C ARG A 140 24.62 9.87 2.53
N GLU A 141 25.35 9.15 1.70
CA GLU A 141 25.02 7.77 1.31
C GLU A 141 25.14 6.78 2.48
N ASP A 142 26.01 7.08 3.44
CA ASP A 142 26.25 6.29 4.65
C ASP A 142 25.32 6.67 5.83
N ASP A 143 24.38 7.61 5.62
CA ASP A 143 23.35 7.88 6.62
C ASP A 143 22.46 6.65 6.77
N ARG A 144 22.21 6.24 8.01
CA ARG A 144 21.40 5.05 8.34
C ARG A 144 20.07 5.02 7.59
N LYS A 145 19.37 6.15 7.48
CA LYS A 145 18.05 6.21 6.80
C LYS A 145 18.16 6.07 5.28
N ILE A 146 19.28 6.50 4.70
CA ILE A 146 19.56 6.31 3.28
C ILE A 146 19.91 4.84 3.01
N VAL A 147 20.66 4.20 3.91
CA VAL A 147 20.93 2.75 3.84
C VAL A 147 19.64 1.93 3.97
N GLU A 148 18.76 2.30 4.90
CA GLU A 148 17.43 1.69 5.05
C GLU A 148 16.59 1.89 3.77
N LEU A 149 16.61 3.08 3.18
CA LEU A 149 15.96 3.35 1.90
C LEU A 149 16.49 2.47 0.77
N PHE A 150 17.81 2.26 0.69
CA PHE A 150 18.37 1.34 -0.31
C PHE A 150 17.84 -0.07 -0.13
N HIS A 151 17.72 -0.55 1.11
CA HIS A 151 17.17 -1.87 1.37
C HIS A 151 15.71 -1.99 0.89
N THR A 152 14.89 -0.97 1.12
CA THR A 152 13.52 -0.88 0.60
C THR A 152 13.50 -0.93 -0.93
N VAL A 153 14.30 -0.08 -1.58
CA VAL A 153 14.35 0.02 -3.05
C VAL A 153 14.85 -1.27 -3.69
N ASP A 154 15.91 -1.87 -3.15
CA ASP A 154 16.46 -3.16 -3.61
C ASP A 154 15.37 -4.25 -3.54
N THR A 155 14.65 -4.33 -2.42
CA THR A 155 13.54 -5.29 -2.23
C THR A 155 12.43 -5.13 -3.27
N LEU A 156 12.04 -3.88 -3.58
CA LEU A 156 10.99 -3.60 -4.56
C LEU A 156 11.44 -3.99 -5.98
N ILE A 157 12.68 -3.66 -6.33
CA ILE A 157 13.29 -3.99 -7.63
C ILE A 157 13.37 -5.52 -7.80
N GLU A 158 13.84 -6.25 -6.80
CA GLU A 158 13.95 -7.72 -6.82
C GLU A 158 12.57 -8.39 -7.02
N LYS A 159 11.54 -7.83 -6.38
CA LYS A 159 10.14 -8.26 -6.53
C LYS A 159 9.53 -7.86 -7.88
N GLY A 160 10.25 -7.11 -8.72
CA GLY A 160 9.80 -6.67 -10.03
C GLY A 160 8.70 -5.61 -9.97
N MET A 161 8.69 -4.82 -8.89
CA MET A 161 7.70 -3.77 -8.65
C MET A 161 8.16 -2.43 -9.21
N PHE A 162 7.19 -1.53 -9.33
CA PHE A 162 7.38 -0.10 -9.51
C PHE A 162 6.99 0.62 -8.22
N ALA A 163 7.55 1.80 -7.96
CA ALA A 163 7.23 2.52 -6.74
C ALA A 163 7.21 4.04 -6.88
N VAL A 164 6.30 4.65 -6.14
CA VAL A 164 6.25 6.07 -5.83
C VAL A 164 6.72 6.24 -4.39
N LEU A 165 7.96 6.70 -4.20
CA LEU A 165 8.53 6.95 -2.88
C LEU A 165 8.05 8.31 -2.37
N ALA A 166 7.61 8.34 -1.12
CA ALA A 166 7.13 9.55 -0.47
C ALA A 166 7.69 9.68 0.94
N THR A 167 8.09 10.89 1.29
CA THR A 167 8.69 11.19 2.59
C THR A 167 8.56 12.68 2.92
N HIS A 168 8.93 13.05 4.13
CA HIS A 168 9.09 14.45 4.51
C HIS A 168 10.52 14.73 4.94
N LYS A 169 10.86 16.02 4.91
CA LYS A 169 12.08 16.53 5.51
C LYS A 169 11.78 17.81 6.29
N GLY A 170 12.32 17.90 7.50
CA GLY A 170 12.15 19.09 8.34
C GLY A 170 10.70 19.43 8.63
N ARG A 171 10.43 20.73 8.81
CA ARG A 171 9.11 21.30 9.09
C ARG A 171 8.92 22.61 8.32
N PRO A 172 9.00 22.59 6.99
CA PRO A 172 8.86 23.82 6.23
C PRO A 172 7.44 24.41 6.36
N GLU A 173 7.33 25.71 6.05
CA GLU A 173 6.07 26.48 6.00
C GLU A 173 5.67 26.82 4.55
N GLY A 174 5.74 25.82 3.69
CA GLY A 174 5.60 25.95 2.23
C GLY A 174 6.83 25.40 1.51
N TYR A 175 7.03 25.76 0.25
CA TYR A 175 8.24 25.33 -0.46
C TYR A 175 9.50 26.01 0.11
N GLU A 176 10.49 25.22 0.51
CA GLU A 176 11.81 25.70 0.94
C GLU A 176 12.90 24.86 0.26
N ALA A 177 13.74 25.50 -0.57
CA ALA A 177 14.74 24.79 -1.38
C ALA A 177 15.70 23.91 -0.56
N LYS A 178 16.06 24.34 0.66
CA LYS A 178 16.93 23.56 1.57
C LYS A 178 16.28 22.29 2.12
N GLU A 179 14.95 22.22 2.09
CA GLU A 179 14.15 21.09 2.56
C GLU A 179 13.67 20.19 1.41
N SER A 180 14.06 20.47 0.15
CA SER A 180 13.77 19.60 -0.99
C SER A 180 14.47 18.25 -0.85
N LEU A 181 13.87 17.22 -1.44
CA LEU A 181 14.41 15.87 -1.51
C LEU A 181 15.31 15.64 -2.72
N ARG A 182 15.57 16.67 -3.54
CA ARG A 182 16.52 16.60 -4.66
C ARG A 182 17.88 15.97 -4.27
N PRO A 183 18.50 16.28 -3.12
CA PRO A 183 19.74 15.62 -2.71
C PRO A 183 19.59 14.11 -2.44
N VAL A 184 18.42 13.64 -1.99
CA VAL A 184 18.14 12.21 -1.83
C VAL A 184 17.92 11.55 -3.19
N TYR A 185 17.24 12.23 -4.11
CA TYR A 185 17.13 11.78 -5.50
C TYR A 185 18.51 11.59 -6.15
N GLU A 186 19.44 12.54 -6.02
CA GLU A 186 20.77 12.40 -6.62
C GLU A 186 21.51 11.16 -6.07
N VAL A 187 21.33 10.83 -4.78
CA VAL A 187 21.89 9.61 -4.20
C VAL A 187 21.27 8.35 -4.81
N LEU A 188 19.95 8.30 -4.94
CA LEU A 188 19.26 7.17 -5.61
C LEU A 188 19.67 7.05 -7.07
N ALA A 189 19.72 8.17 -7.80
CA ALA A 189 20.06 8.22 -9.21
C ALA A 189 21.51 7.77 -9.47
N ASN A 190 22.45 8.14 -8.59
CA ASN A 190 23.83 7.67 -8.67
C ASN A 190 23.95 6.15 -8.43
N ARG A 191 23.14 5.60 -7.51
CA ARG A 191 23.17 4.17 -7.18
C ARG A 191 22.48 3.31 -8.24
N TYR A 192 21.33 3.74 -8.76
CA TYR A 192 20.45 2.90 -9.58
C TYR A 192 20.38 3.28 -11.05
N GLY A 193 20.84 4.49 -11.42
CA GLY A 193 20.75 5.03 -12.77
C GLY A 193 19.63 6.06 -12.94
N LYS A 194 19.92 7.14 -13.65
CA LYS A 194 18.99 8.25 -13.96
C LYS A 194 17.86 7.87 -14.92
N ASP A 195 18.03 6.77 -15.63
CA ASP A 195 17.03 6.14 -16.50
C ASP A 195 16.00 5.32 -15.70
N ARG A 196 16.35 4.86 -14.48
CA ARG A 196 15.47 4.06 -13.62
C ARG A 196 14.79 4.86 -12.51
N ILE A 197 15.39 5.97 -12.09
CA ILE A 197 14.88 6.80 -10.99
C ILE A 197 14.36 8.14 -11.54
N GLY A 198 13.08 8.42 -11.30
CA GLY A 198 12.47 9.72 -11.54
C GLY A 198 12.38 10.58 -10.28
N PHE A 199 12.29 11.89 -10.45
CA PHE A 199 12.04 12.84 -9.38
C PHE A 199 11.04 13.89 -9.83
N LEU A 200 10.07 14.18 -8.97
CA LEU A 200 9.10 15.23 -9.15
C LEU A 200 9.52 16.44 -8.30
N ASP A 201 10.06 17.48 -8.93
CA ASP A 201 10.57 18.66 -8.22
C ASP A 201 9.44 19.68 -7.94
N ALA A 202 9.23 19.98 -6.65
CA ALA A 202 8.23 20.98 -6.23
C ALA A 202 8.59 22.41 -6.66
N LYS A 203 9.86 22.71 -6.94
CA LYS A 203 10.28 23.99 -7.53
C LYS A 203 9.70 24.19 -8.92
N GLU A 204 9.63 23.12 -9.71
CA GLU A 204 9.22 23.17 -11.12
C GLU A 204 7.71 22.94 -11.28
N LEU A 205 7.15 22.04 -10.48
CA LEU A 205 5.78 21.55 -10.63
C LEU A 205 4.82 22.03 -9.52
N GLY A 206 5.34 22.71 -8.49
CA GLY A 206 4.52 23.13 -7.35
C GLY A 206 3.83 21.95 -6.68
N ARG A 207 2.51 22.05 -6.47
CA ARG A 207 1.68 21.00 -5.83
C ARG A 207 1.71 19.69 -6.60
N GLU A 208 1.82 19.73 -7.93
CA GLU A 208 1.81 18.51 -8.77
C GLU A 208 3.02 17.61 -8.51
N ALA A 209 4.10 18.16 -7.92
CA ALA A 209 5.25 17.36 -7.52
C ALA A 209 4.96 16.34 -6.42
N LEU A 210 3.83 16.51 -5.72
CA LEU A 210 3.40 15.67 -4.61
C LEU A 210 2.18 14.81 -4.99
N SER A 211 2.03 14.57 -6.30
CA SER A 211 0.93 13.81 -6.89
C SER A 211 1.39 12.41 -7.30
N THR A 212 0.76 11.39 -6.75
CA THR A 212 0.99 9.99 -7.15
C THR A 212 0.55 9.73 -8.57
N ARG A 213 -0.53 10.38 -9.04
CA ARG A 213 -0.96 10.31 -10.44
C ARG A 213 0.16 10.69 -11.41
N ARG A 214 0.85 11.81 -11.14
CA ARG A 214 1.97 12.26 -11.99
C ARG A 214 3.15 11.30 -11.97
N ALA A 215 3.43 10.71 -10.80
CA ALA A 215 4.47 9.69 -10.66
C ALA A 215 4.12 8.41 -11.43
N VAL A 216 2.85 7.98 -11.42
CA VAL A 216 2.36 6.82 -12.19
C VAL A 216 2.46 7.08 -13.70
N GLU A 217 2.15 8.29 -14.17
CA GLU A 217 2.37 8.69 -15.57
C GLU A 217 3.85 8.58 -15.95
N MET A 218 4.75 9.09 -15.11
CA MET A 218 6.20 8.97 -15.33
C MET A 218 6.68 7.52 -15.39
N ILE A 219 6.17 6.64 -14.53
CA ILE A 219 6.48 5.20 -14.57
C ILE A 219 6.06 4.59 -15.91
N LYS A 220 4.82 4.87 -16.35
CA LYS A 220 4.24 4.27 -17.56
C LYS A 220 4.85 4.81 -18.86
N GLU A 221 5.05 6.13 -18.94
CA GLU A 221 5.48 6.79 -20.17
C GLU A 221 6.99 6.81 -20.35
N ARG A 222 7.73 6.96 -19.24
CA ARG A 222 9.21 7.10 -19.29
C ARG A 222 9.94 5.84 -18.86
N GLY A 223 9.22 4.82 -18.40
CA GLY A 223 9.82 3.55 -17.97
C GLY A 223 10.60 3.64 -16.67
N TYR A 224 10.40 4.68 -15.86
CA TYR A 224 11.01 4.76 -14.55
C TYR A 224 10.53 3.61 -13.67
N GLN A 225 11.46 2.98 -12.97
CA GLN A 225 11.11 1.94 -12.01
C GLN A 225 10.64 2.54 -10.68
N ILE A 226 11.31 3.60 -10.24
CA ILE A 226 11.04 4.27 -8.97
C ILE A 226 10.92 5.77 -9.24
N VAL A 227 9.92 6.43 -8.66
CA VAL A 227 9.76 7.89 -8.72
C VAL A 227 9.71 8.44 -7.30
N LEU A 228 10.57 9.39 -6.98
CA LEU A 228 10.56 10.10 -5.70
C LEU A 228 9.73 11.38 -5.81
N LEU A 229 8.70 11.50 -4.96
CA LEU A 229 8.00 12.77 -4.74
C LEU A 229 8.91 13.73 -3.97
N ASP A 230 8.74 15.04 -4.16
CA ASP A 230 9.36 16.00 -3.26
C ASP A 230 8.69 15.98 -1.86
N ASN A 231 9.19 16.82 -0.96
CA ASN A 231 8.85 16.84 0.45
C ASN A 231 7.34 17.07 0.70
N LEU A 232 6.64 16.03 1.19
CA LEU A 232 5.20 16.06 1.50
C LEU A 232 4.79 17.25 2.38
N ARG A 233 5.69 17.74 3.25
CA ARG A 233 5.42 18.86 4.15
C ARG A 233 5.48 20.24 3.49
N PHE A 234 5.82 20.32 2.21
CA PHE A 234 5.56 21.54 1.42
C PHE A 234 4.07 21.83 1.29
N LEU A 235 3.22 20.80 1.45
CA LEU A 235 1.77 20.94 1.53
C LEU A 235 1.32 20.91 3.00
N PRO A 236 0.66 21.96 3.52
CA PRO A 236 0.14 21.95 4.90
C PRO A 236 -0.87 20.82 5.16
N GLU A 237 -1.54 20.34 4.11
CA GLU A 237 -2.47 19.20 4.10
C GLU A 237 -1.87 17.94 4.70
N GLU A 238 -0.56 17.73 4.54
CA GLU A 238 0.15 16.59 5.13
C GLU A 238 0.03 16.61 6.66
N LYS A 239 0.38 17.74 7.30
CA LYS A 239 0.36 17.85 8.77
C LYS A 239 -1.07 17.91 9.32
N LYS A 240 -2.01 18.46 8.55
CA LYS A 240 -3.44 18.51 8.91
C LYS A 240 -4.13 17.16 8.77
N GLY A 241 -3.54 16.24 8.00
CA GLY A 241 -4.14 14.95 7.74
C GLY A 241 -5.38 15.04 6.87
N GLU A 242 -5.36 15.95 5.87
CA GLU A 242 -6.52 16.15 5.00
C GLU A 242 -6.77 14.91 4.15
N GLU A 243 -8.01 14.42 4.19
CA GLU A 243 -8.41 13.18 3.53
C GLU A 243 -8.29 13.25 2.01
N SER A 244 -8.65 14.39 1.41
CA SER A 244 -8.51 14.63 -0.03
C SER A 244 -7.07 14.43 -0.49
N PHE A 245 -6.10 14.92 0.28
CA PHE A 245 -4.69 14.72 0.00
C PHE A 245 -4.26 13.26 0.23
N ALA A 246 -4.69 12.63 1.33
CA ALA A 246 -4.41 11.21 1.59
C ALA A 246 -4.92 10.28 0.47
N ARG A 247 -6.11 10.53 -0.08
CA ARG A 247 -6.66 9.80 -1.23
C ARG A 247 -5.84 10.02 -2.49
N SER A 248 -5.41 11.27 -2.75
CA SER A 248 -4.58 11.58 -3.93
C SER A 248 -3.21 10.90 -3.90
N LEU A 249 -2.68 10.59 -2.71
CA LEU A 249 -1.40 9.90 -2.55
C LEU A 249 -1.45 8.41 -2.94
N VAL A 250 -2.64 7.83 -3.05
CA VAL A 250 -2.81 6.42 -3.45
C VAL A 250 -3.66 6.27 -4.72
N GLU A 251 -3.85 7.37 -5.45
CA GLU A 251 -4.53 7.35 -6.73
C GLU A 251 -3.66 6.66 -7.80
N GLY A 252 -4.20 5.63 -8.45
CA GLY A 252 -3.51 4.93 -9.54
C GLY A 252 -2.40 3.97 -9.11
N VAL A 253 -2.20 3.75 -7.81
CA VAL A 253 -1.30 2.70 -7.29
C VAL A 253 -2.09 1.45 -6.90
N ASP A 254 -1.41 0.31 -6.95
CA ASP A 254 -1.99 -0.96 -6.56
C ASP A 254 -1.95 -1.16 -5.05
N MET A 255 -0.93 -0.65 -4.36
CA MET A 255 -0.76 -0.84 -2.92
C MET A 255 -0.05 0.32 -2.23
N TYR A 256 -0.25 0.38 -0.92
CA TYR A 256 0.46 1.23 0.01
C TYR A 256 1.44 0.37 0.83
N ILE A 257 2.67 0.84 0.96
CA ILE A 257 3.72 0.20 1.76
C ILE A 257 4.18 1.20 2.81
N PHE A 258 4.02 0.85 4.09
CA PHE A 258 4.61 1.60 5.18
C PHE A 258 6.01 1.06 5.50
N ASP A 259 7.04 1.89 5.34
CA ASP A 259 8.43 1.48 5.60
C ASP A 259 9.26 2.56 6.32
N GLY A 260 8.59 3.44 7.07
CA GLY A 260 9.21 4.50 7.86
C GLY A 260 8.80 4.42 9.33
N PRO A 261 9.25 3.41 10.11
CA PRO A 261 8.77 3.18 11.48
C PRO A 261 8.95 4.40 12.40
N ALA A 262 10.02 5.18 12.21
CA ALA A 262 10.27 6.40 12.98
C ALA A 262 9.19 7.48 12.79
N VAL A 263 8.32 7.39 11.78
CA VAL A 263 7.17 8.30 11.61
C VAL A 263 5.84 7.71 12.09
N ALA A 264 5.81 6.45 12.55
CA ALA A 264 4.59 5.76 13.01
C ALA A 264 3.85 6.52 14.13
N HIS A 265 4.58 7.26 14.97
CA HIS A 265 4.04 8.11 16.04
C HIS A 265 3.25 9.34 15.53
N ARG A 266 3.07 9.51 14.22
CA ARG A 266 2.34 10.62 13.58
C ARG A 266 1.08 10.15 12.84
N PRO A 267 0.17 9.39 13.48
CA PRO A 267 -0.97 8.77 12.79
C PRO A 267 -1.93 9.78 12.11
N LYS A 268 -1.79 11.07 12.42
CA LYS A 268 -2.57 12.15 11.81
C LYS A 268 -2.03 12.60 10.46
N ASP A 269 -0.76 12.35 10.13
CA ASP A 269 -0.16 12.78 8.85
C ASP A 269 -0.94 12.14 7.68
N ALA A 270 -1.27 12.92 6.64
CA ALA A 270 -2.12 12.46 5.53
C ALA A 270 -1.50 11.26 4.81
N SER A 271 -0.17 11.25 4.65
CA SER A 271 0.58 10.13 4.09
C SER A 271 0.46 8.82 4.86
N LEU A 272 0.17 8.84 6.17
CA LEU A 272 -0.13 7.62 6.93
C LEU A 272 -1.61 7.22 6.82
N LYS A 273 -2.52 8.20 6.82
CA LYS A 273 -3.95 7.95 6.57
C LYS A 273 -4.21 7.36 5.17
N ALA A 274 -3.32 7.64 4.21
CA ALA A 274 -3.38 7.10 2.86
C ALA A 274 -3.52 5.56 2.81
N SER A 275 -2.99 4.87 3.82
CA SER A 275 -3.15 3.41 4.00
C SER A 275 -4.61 2.94 4.04
N GLN A 276 -5.54 3.78 4.49
CA GLN A 276 -6.97 3.44 4.59
C GLN A 276 -7.67 3.47 3.22
N PHE A 277 -7.10 4.23 2.27
CA PHE A 277 -7.67 4.46 0.95
C PHE A 277 -7.03 3.60 -0.14
N ALA A 278 -5.87 2.99 0.13
CA ALA A 278 -5.20 2.09 -0.81
C ALA A 278 -5.98 0.77 -0.98
N PRO A 279 -5.85 0.10 -2.15
CA PRO A 279 -6.45 -1.22 -2.34
C PRO A 279 -5.89 -2.28 -1.38
N LEU A 280 -4.58 -2.23 -1.13
CA LEU A 280 -3.85 -3.09 -0.20
C LEU A 280 -2.84 -2.24 0.57
N SER A 281 -2.74 -2.45 1.88
CA SER A 281 -1.74 -1.81 2.74
C SER A 281 -0.88 -2.85 3.45
N VAL A 282 0.43 -2.75 3.29
CA VAL A 282 1.41 -3.67 3.89
C VAL A 282 2.52 -2.90 4.59
N ILE A 283 3.31 -3.59 5.41
CA ILE A 283 4.58 -3.09 5.93
C ILE A 283 5.76 -3.58 5.07
N GLY A 284 6.70 -2.67 4.85
CA GLY A 284 7.94 -2.94 4.13
C GLY A 284 9.01 -3.59 5.03
N PRO A 285 10.19 -3.89 4.47
CA PRO A 285 11.25 -4.62 5.17
C PRO A 285 11.83 -3.89 6.40
N VAL A 286 11.96 -2.56 6.37
CA VAL A 286 12.48 -1.77 7.49
C VAL A 286 11.48 -1.75 8.64
N ALA A 287 10.20 -1.48 8.34
CA ALA A 287 9.13 -1.50 9.33
C ALA A 287 8.90 -2.90 9.91
N GLN A 288 8.99 -3.95 9.08
CA GLN A 288 8.92 -5.34 9.53
C GLN A 288 10.03 -5.67 10.53
N LYS A 289 11.27 -5.32 10.21
CA LYS A 289 12.41 -5.57 11.09
C LYS A 289 12.27 -4.85 12.42
N GLU A 290 11.90 -3.56 12.40
CA GLU A 290 11.70 -2.79 13.64
C GLU A 290 10.62 -3.43 14.52
N ARG A 291 9.51 -3.85 13.91
CA ARG A 291 8.43 -4.53 14.62
C ARG A 291 8.87 -5.85 15.24
N GLU A 292 9.62 -6.67 14.52
CA GLU A 292 10.15 -7.94 15.06
C GLU A 292 11.08 -7.72 16.25
N VAL A 293 11.94 -6.70 16.17
CA VAL A 293 12.81 -6.32 17.30
C VAL A 293 11.98 -5.86 18.48
N MET A 294 11.00 -4.97 18.28
CA MET A 294 10.12 -4.49 19.35
C MET A 294 9.29 -5.59 19.99
N SER A 295 8.73 -6.52 19.20
CA SER A 295 7.96 -7.66 19.74
C SER A 295 8.84 -8.49 20.66
N ARG A 296 10.06 -8.83 20.23
CA ARG A 296 11.00 -9.60 21.07
C ARG A 296 11.31 -8.93 22.40
N TYR A 297 11.40 -7.60 22.44
CA TYR A 297 11.62 -6.86 23.68
C TYR A 297 10.38 -6.86 24.59
N LEU A 298 9.18 -6.75 24.02
CA LEU A 298 7.93 -6.77 24.78
C LEU A 298 7.57 -8.18 25.28
N ASP A 299 7.97 -9.21 24.53
CA ASP A 299 7.71 -10.62 24.83
C ASP A 299 8.82 -11.24 25.70
N SER A 300 9.93 -10.53 25.93
CA SER A 300 11.02 -11.01 26.80
C SER A 300 10.82 -10.58 28.26
N ASP A 301 11.16 -11.46 29.21
CA ASP A 301 11.23 -11.15 30.65
C ASP A 301 12.43 -10.23 31.03
N LEU A 302 12.90 -9.38 30.10
CA LEU A 302 13.99 -8.41 30.32
C LEU A 302 13.49 -7.12 30.97
#